data_AF-A0A9E2HW90-F1
#
_entry.id   AF-A0A9E2HW90-F1
#
_cell.length_a   1.000
_cell.length_b   1.000
_cell.length_c   1.000
_cell.angle_alpha   90.00
_cell.angle_beta   90.00
_cell.angle_gamma   90.00
#
_symmetry.space_group_name_H-M   'P 1'
#
loop_
_entity.id
_entity.type
_entity.pdbx_description
1 polymer ?
#
loop_
_entity_poly.entity_id
_entity_poly.type
_entity_poly.pdbx_seq_one_letter_code
_entity_poly.pdbx_strand_id
1 'polypeptide(L)'
;MGKNVVVVGAQWGDEGKGKVVDLLAQRVAAVVRFQGGHNAGHTLVTGDKVFKLHLIPSGILYPNVQCFVGHGVVVSPTALLEEIEMLHS
;
A
#
# COMPACT_ATOMS: atom_id res chain seq x y z
N MET A 1 14.22 19.49 8.17
CA MET A 1 13.31 18.42 8.63
C MET A 1 12.07 18.45 7.75
N GLY A 2 11.74 17.36 7.07
CA GLY A 2 10.53 17.28 6.22
C GLY A 2 9.26 17.09 7.06
N LYS A 3 8.08 17.34 6.46
CA LYS A 3 6.78 17.00 7.05
C LYS A 3 6.29 15.66 6.50
N ASN A 4 5.65 14.87 7.35
CA ASN A 4 4.97 13.64 6.93
C ASN A 4 3.57 13.95 6.42
N VAL A 5 3.06 13.11 5.51
CA VAL A 5 1.69 13.17 5.00
C VAL A 5 0.95 11.91 5.45
N VAL A 6 -0.25 12.08 5.98
CA VAL A 6 -1.12 10.97 6.39
C VAL A 6 -2.36 10.98 5.50
N VAL A 7 -2.63 9.84 4.86
CA VAL A 7 -3.83 9.63 4.03
C VAL A 7 -4.80 8.75 4.80
N VAL A 8 -5.99 9.25 5.08
CA VAL A 8 -7.07 8.54 5.79
C VAL A 8 -8.38 8.65 5.03
N GLY A 9 -9.31 7.74 5.32
CA GLY A 9 -10.66 7.77 4.78
C GLY A 9 -11.50 8.67 5.68
N ALA A 10 -12.31 9.54 5.09
CA ALA A 10 -13.18 10.45 5.83
C ALA A 10 -14.62 9.90 5.95
N GLN A 11 -14.91 8.75 5.32
CA GLN A 11 -16.24 8.16 5.20
C GLN A 11 -16.19 6.70 5.71
N TRP A 12 -16.89 5.79 5.02
CA TRP A 12 -17.05 4.38 5.41
C TRP A 12 -16.29 3.41 4.48
N GLY A 13 -15.12 3.80 4.00
CA GLY A 13 -14.31 2.94 3.12
C GLY A 13 -14.54 3.21 1.63
N ASP A 14 -13.76 2.50 0.81
CA ASP A 14 -13.79 2.57 -0.67
C ASP A 14 -13.65 3.97 -1.28
N GLU A 15 -13.06 4.93 -0.56
CA GLU A 15 -12.88 6.32 -1.04
C GLU A 15 -11.72 6.47 -2.03
N GLY A 16 -11.09 5.36 -2.47
CA GLY A 16 -9.97 5.40 -3.41
C GLY A 16 -8.63 5.82 -2.82
N LYS A 17 -8.41 5.64 -1.51
CA LYS A 17 -7.15 5.99 -0.80
C LYS A 17 -5.90 5.45 -1.48
N GLY A 18 -5.94 4.21 -1.98
CA GLY A 18 -4.83 3.57 -2.68
C GLY A 18 -4.32 4.41 -3.87
N LYS A 19 -5.24 5.03 -4.63
CA LYS A 19 -4.89 5.91 -5.76
C LYS A 19 -4.22 7.21 -5.30
N VAL A 20 -4.65 7.77 -4.17
CA VAL A 20 -4.02 8.97 -3.59
C VAL A 20 -2.62 8.65 -3.07
N VAL A 21 -2.47 7.51 -2.39
CA VAL A 21 -1.17 7.03 -1.90
C VAL A 21 -0.21 6.78 -3.07
N ASP A 22 -0.68 6.12 -4.13
CA ASP A 22 0.10 5.88 -5.36
C ASP A 22 0.59 7.20 -6.01
N LEU A 23 -0.30 8.19 -6.16
CA LEU A 23 0.07 9.51 -6.69
C LEU A 23 1.16 10.20 -5.85
N LEU A 24 1.11 10.05 -4.53
CA LEU A 24 2.08 10.66 -3.61
C LEU A 24 3.38 9.84 -3.50
N ALA A 25 3.33 8.53 -3.74
CA ALA A 25 4.45 7.61 -3.55
C ALA A 25 5.68 8.01 -4.37
N GLN A 26 5.49 8.57 -5.57
CA GLN A 26 6.58 9.06 -6.43
C GLN A 26 7.43 10.18 -5.81
N ARG A 27 6.95 10.84 -4.75
CA ARG A 27 7.55 12.05 -4.16
C ARG A 27 8.07 11.83 -2.75
N VAL A 28 8.03 10.60 -2.24
CA VAL A 28 8.42 10.27 -0.87
C VAL A 28 9.48 9.18 -0.85
N ALA A 29 10.29 9.15 0.21
CA ALA A 29 11.28 8.09 0.39
C ALA A 29 10.66 6.79 0.92
N ALA A 30 9.48 6.86 1.55
CA ALA A 30 8.85 5.71 2.18
C ALA A 30 7.33 5.81 2.22
N VAL A 31 6.67 4.65 2.18
CA VAL A 31 5.23 4.48 2.41
C VAL A 31 5.03 3.48 3.55
N VAL A 32 4.22 3.86 4.54
CA VAL A 32 3.98 3.06 5.75
C VAL A 32 2.50 2.74 5.89
N ARG A 33 2.19 1.45 6.08
CA ARG A 33 0.87 1.04 6.58
C ARG A 33 0.94 0.96 8.09
N PHE A 34 0.09 1.68 8.80
CA PHE A 34 0.21 1.82 10.26
C PHE A 34 -0.82 0.99 11.06
N GLN A 35 -1.89 0.49 10.42
CA GLN A 35 -3.02 -0.17 11.05
C GLN A 35 -3.78 -1.14 10.12
N GLY A 36 -4.72 -1.89 10.69
CA GLY A 36 -5.64 -2.77 9.95
C GLY A 36 -5.03 -4.15 9.67
N GLY A 37 -5.50 -4.85 8.64
CA GLY A 37 -4.93 -6.12 8.18
C GLY A 37 -5.10 -6.28 6.68
N HIS A 38 -5.24 -7.52 6.20
CA HIS A 38 -5.44 -7.87 4.79
C HIS A 38 -6.91 -7.71 4.32
N ASN A 39 -7.70 -6.92 5.03
CA ASN A 39 -9.13 -6.72 4.78
C ASN A 39 -9.44 -5.49 3.90
N ALA A 40 -8.44 -4.64 3.64
CA ALA A 40 -8.55 -3.56 2.66
C ALA A 40 -8.09 -4.08 1.29
N GLY A 41 -8.60 -3.52 0.19
CA GLY A 41 -8.10 -3.81 -1.16
C GLY A 41 -7.73 -2.52 -1.87
N HIS A 42 -6.44 -2.35 -2.17
CA HIS A 42 -5.96 -1.27 -3.01
C HIS A 42 -5.65 -1.81 -4.40
N THR A 43 -6.50 -1.47 -5.36
CA THR A 43 -6.27 -1.80 -6.77
C THR A 43 -5.38 -0.73 -7.39
N LEU A 44 -4.21 -1.14 -7.88
CA LEU A 44 -3.29 -0.32 -8.66
C LEU A 44 -3.28 -0.82 -10.10
N VAL A 45 -3.17 0.11 -11.05
CA VAL A 45 -3.10 -0.20 -12.48
C VAL A 45 -1.85 0.47 -13.04
N THR A 46 -0.94 -0.33 -13.61
CA THR A 46 0.28 0.17 -14.26
C THR A 46 0.43 -0.48 -15.63
N GLY A 47 0.28 0.32 -16.69
CA GLY A 47 0.15 -0.20 -18.05
C GLY A 47 -1.02 -1.19 -18.14
N ASP A 48 -0.75 -2.41 -18.59
CA ASP A 48 -1.73 -3.48 -18.73
C ASP A 48 -1.83 -4.39 -17.49
N LYS A 49 -1.01 -4.16 -16.44
CA LYS A 49 -1.03 -4.96 -15.21
C LYS A 49 -1.93 -4.33 -14.16
N VAL A 50 -2.77 -5.16 -13.53
CA VAL A 50 -3.63 -4.79 -12.40
C VAL A 50 -3.14 -5.53 -11.15
N PHE A 51 -2.76 -4.77 -10.13
CA PHE A 51 -2.30 -5.31 -8.84
C PHE A 51 -3.35 -5.05 -7.77
N LYS A 52 -3.72 -6.08 -7.01
CA LYS A 52 -4.61 -5.96 -5.85
C LYS A 52 -3.81 -6.19 -4.58
N LEU A 53 -3.50 -5.10 -3.88
CA LEU A 53 -2.70 -5.14 -2.66
C LEU A 53 -3.61 -5.04 -1.43
N HIS A 54 -3.48 -6.00 -0.52
CA HIS A 54 -4.24 -6.07 0.73
C HIS A 54 -3.37 -5.84 1.95
N LEU A 55 -2.09 -6.23 1.97
CA LEU A 55 -1.13 -5.96 3.06
C LEU A 55 0.00 -5.04 2.63
N ILE A 56 0.63 -5.34 1.48
CA ILE A 56 1.80 -4.62 1.01
C ILE A 56 1.43 -3.16 0.68
N PRO A 57 2.19 -2.17 1.18
CA PRO A 57 1.91 -0.76 0.88
C PRO A 57 1.96 -0.47 -0.62
N SER A 58 1.06 0.40 -1.09
CA SER A 58 0.92 0.75 -2.52
C SER A 58 2.18 1.38 -3.14
N GLY A 59 3.14 1.83 -2.34
CA GLY A 59 4.43 2.33 -2.82
C GLY A 59 5.34 1.28 -3.44
N ILE A 60 5.01 -0.02 -3.32
CA ILE A 60 5.89 -1.13 -3.73
C ILE A 60 6.20 -1.15 -5.23
N LEU A 61 5.36 -0.51 -6.05
CA LEU A 61 5.58 -0.40 -7.50
C LEU A 61 6.68 0.63 -7.87
N TYR A 62 7.19 1.40 -6.91
CA TYR A 62 8.24 2.39 -7.11
C TYR A 62 9.56 1.90 -6.52
N PRO A 63 10.57 1.54 -7.34
CA PRO A 63 11.81 0.91 -6.86
C PRO A 63 12.59 1.73 -5.82
N ASN A 64 12.46 3.05 -5.88
CA ASN A 64 13.12 4.02 -5.01
C ASN A 64 12.32 4.36 -3.74
N VAL A 65 11.21 3.68 -3.47
CA VAL A 65 10.34 3.91 -2.30
C VAL A 65 10.41 2.71 -1.36
N GLN A 66 10.76 2.95 -0.10
CA GLN A 66 10.77 1.91 0.91
C GLN A 66 9.35 1.67 1.46
N CYS A 67 8.92 0.41 1.49
CA CYS A 67 7.62 0.03 2.04
C CYS A 67 7.77 -0.56 3.44
N PHE A 68 6.99 -0.06 4.39
CA PHE A 68 6.99 -0.53 5.77
C PHE A 68 5.59 -0.96 6.22
N VAL A 69 5.55 -2.06 6.96
CA VAL A 69 4.37 -2.51 7.71
C VAL A 69 4.62 -2.20 9.17
N GLY A 70 3.85 -1.26 9.72
CA GLY A 70 3.97 -0.82 11.11
C GLY A 70 3.40 -1.85 12.09
N HIS A 71 3.81 -1.73 13.36
CA HIS A 71 3.41 -2.66 14.43
C HIS A 71 1.90 -2.70 14.72
N GLY A 72 1.11 -1.72 14.25
CA GLY A 72 -0.34 -1.70 14.39
C GLY A 72 -1.10 -2.53 13.35
N VAL A 73 -0.39 -3.18 12.42
CA VAL A 73 -0.98 -4.03 11.37
C VAL A 73 -1.04 -5.48 11.84
N VAL A 74 -2.22 -6.10 11.71
CA VAL A 74 -2.40 -7.55 11.85
C VAL A 74 -1.97 -8.23 10.54
N VAL A 75 -0.86 -8.96 10.59
CA VAL A 75 -0.28 -9.63 9.43
C VAL A 75 -0.71 -11.08 9.37
N SER A 76 -1.38 -11.48 8.29
CA SER A 76 -1.53 -12.89 7.92
C SER A 76 -0.30 -13.31 7.11
N PRO A 77 0.54 -14.24 7.59
CA PRO A 77 1.73 -14.67 6.86
C PRO A 77 1.39 -15.26 5.50
N THR A 78 0.33 -16.07 5.42
CA THR A 78 -0.14 -16.69 4.17
C THR A 78 -0.53 -15.63 3.14
N ALA A 79 -1.38 -14.67 3.52
CA ALA A 79 -1.81 -13.61 2.60
C ALA A 79 -0.65 -12.71 2.16
N LEU A 80 0.32 -12.46 3.05
CA LEU A 80 1.53 -11.70 2.70
C LEU A 80 2.38 -12.43 1.67
N LEU A 81 2.61 -13.73 1.85
CA LEU A 81 3.40 -14.54 0.92
C LEU A 81 2.72 -14.64 -0.45
N GLU A 82 1.40 -14.84 -0.49
CA GLU A 82 0.61 -14.83 -1.73
C GLU A 82 0.74 -13.49 -2.48
N GLU A 83 0.70 -12.35 -1.78
CA GLU A 83 0.93 -11.04 -2.40
C GLU A 83 2.35 -10.87 -2.93
N ILE A 84 3.37 -11.37 -2.21
CA ILE A 84 4.77 -11.31 -2.65
C ILE A 84 4.96 -12.15 -3.92
N GLU A 85 4.40 -13.36 -3.97
CA GLU A 85 4.45 -14.22 -5.15
C GLU A 85 3.79 -13.55 -6.37
N MET A 86 2.62 -12.94 -6.16
CA MET A 86 1.91 -12.19 -7.21
C MET A 86 2.75 -11.02 -7.76
N LEU A 87 3.49 -10.31 -6.90
CA LEU A 87 4.37 -9.21 -7.33
C LEU A 87 5.61 -9.66 -8.10
N HIS A 88 6.05 -10.90 -7.92
CA HIS A 88 7.20 -11.47 -8.65
C HIS A 88 6.82 -12.07 -10.02
N SER A 89 5.54 -12.12 -10.36
CA SER A 89 5.01 -12.62 -11.65
C SER A 89 4.84 -11.53 -12.73
#